data_AF-A0A942UM74-F1
#
_entry.id   AF-A0A942UM74-F1
#
_cell.length_a   1.000
_cell.length_b   1.000
_cell.length_c   1.000
_cell.angle_alpha   90.00
_cell.angle_beta   90.00
_cell.angle_gamma   90.00
#
_symmetry.space_group_name_H-M   'P 1'
#
loop_
_entity.id
_entity.type
_entity.pdbx_description
1 polymer ?
#
loop_
_entity_poly.entity_id
_entity_poly.type
_entity_poly.pdbx_seq_one_letter_code
_entity_poly.pdbx_strand_id
1 'polypeptide(L)'
;MAQSNIKVAVQKFGNFLSSMVMPNISAFIAWGLITALFIPTGFIPNESLAKMVDPMVTYLLPLLIGFTGGKIIYDQRGGVVGAIATMGVIAGSDIPMFLGAMIMGPVGGYAIKKFDQSIEGKIKTGFEMLVNNFSAGILGGLLAILSFLAVGPAVNAFSSWLMTGVNWLVGLGLLPLTSILIEPGKILFLNNAINHGILTPIGLEQVKQTGQSVLLLLEANPGPGLGVLLAYSIFGKGNAKRSAPGAAIIQFLGGIHEIYFPYILMRPMLFLAVVLGGMSGVFTLVLLGGGLFAPSSPGSILAITAVTPHHASAYIANFAGVLVAAAVSFVVSSFVLKTGKQQEEDIEEATRKMQEMKGKKSSVAGALASNTGEVPEDVNKIYFACDAGMGSSAMGASLLRKKVKEAGLDIAVTNTAISNLPSDAKIVITQDELTPRAQSKVPAAYHISVDNFLSSPQYDQLIDRLQNQGNDEPNKVVEDAEEQIEAENTEDDLLLEENVFLNQQFANKDDAIRFAGRALVKAGYVEESYIEAMIARDEMTSTYMGNDVAIPHGTEEAKKAVIKSGFTVLQVPNGVDFDGQKVRLIFGIAGKDGTHLEILSGIAVTCSDMDNIEKLVQAKTAREIMDMINIK
;
A
#
# COMPACT_ATOMS: atom_id res chain seq x y z
N MET A 1 -19.55 -26.48 0.82
CA MET A 1 -18.51 -26.36 1.87
C MET A 1 -17.11 -26.80 1.44
N ALA A 2 -16.90 -27.72 0.48
CA ALA A 2 -15.54 -28.16 0.06
C ALA A 2 -14.76 -27.20 -0.87
N GLN A 3 -15.43 -26.40 -1.72
CA GLN A 3 -14.76 -25.45 -2.64
C GLN A 3 -14.06 -24.27 -1.93
N SER A 4 -14.48 -23.93 -0.71
CA SER A 4 -13.89 -22.84 0.08
C SER A 4 -12.45 -23.15 0.53
N ASN A 5 -12.15 -24.40 0.88
CA ASN A 5 -10.84 -24.77 1.44
C ASN A 5 -9.72 -24.77 0.39
N ILE A 6 -9.99 -25.21 -0.85
CA ILE A 6 -8.97 -25.25 -1.92
C ILE A 6 -8.61 -23.82 -2.34
N LYS A 7 -9.61 -22.95 -2.55
CA LYS A 7 -9.37 -21.53 -2.88
C LYS A 7 -8.51 -20.84 -1.82
N VAL A 8 -8.86 -21.03 -0.54
CA VAL A 8 -8.11 -20.45 0.58
C VAL A 8 -6.69 -21.01 0.65
N ALA A 9 -6.48 -22.31 0.39
CA ALA A 9 -5.16 -22.92 0.36
C ALA A 9 -4.29 -22.35 -0.78
N VAL A 10 -4.83 -22.23 -1.98
CA VAL A 10 -4.14 -21.64 -3.14
C VAL A 10 -3.81 -20.17 -2.89
N GLN A 11 -4.73 -19.40 -2.31
CA GLN A 11 -4.48 -18.01 -1.91
C GLN A 11 -3.38 -17.90 -0.85
N LYS A 12 -3.42 -18.72 0.20
CA LYS A 12 -2.38 -18.73 1.24
C LYS A 12 -1.01 -19.08 0.67
N PHE A 13 -0.95 -20.11 -0.18
CA PHE A 13 0.28 -20.53 -0.84
C PHE A 13 0.82 -19.43 -1.76
N GLY A 14 -0.05 -18.87 -2.61
CA GLY A 14 0.30 -17.75 -3.49
C GLY A 14 0.80 -16.53 -2.74
N ASN A 15 0.09 -16.11 -1.69
CA ASN A 15 0.49 -14.99 -0.83
C ASN A 15 1.84 -15.23 -0.16
N PHE A 16 2.10 -16.47 0.28
CA PHE A 16 3.39 -16.84 0.83
C PHE A 16 4.51 -16.67 -0.21
N LEU A 17 4.32 -17.19 -1.43
CA LEU A 17 5.29 -17.00 -2.52
C LEU A 17 5.52 -15.53 -2.85
N SER A 18 4.45 -14.76 -3.03
CA SER A 18 4.54 -13.33 -3.34
C SER A 18 5.23 -12.54 -2.22
N SER A 19 5.02 -12.90 -0.96
CA SER A 19 5.64 -12.21 0.18
C SER A 19 7.17 -12.33 0.21
N MET A 20 7.74 -13.32 -0.49
CA MET A 20 9.19 -13.45 -0.66
C MET A 20 9.76 -12.52 -1.74
N VAL A 21 8.94 -12.13 -2.73
CA VAL A 21 9.36 -11.34 -3.90
C VAL A 21 9.01 -9.86 -3.74
N MET A 22 7.81 -9.55 -3.25
CA MET A 22 7.29 -8.17 -3.19
C MET A 22 8.17 -7.19 -2.39
N PRO A 23 8.70 -7.54 -1.20
CA PRO A 23 9.60 -6.64 -0.46
C PRO A 23 10.88 -6.29 -1.21
N ASN A 24 11.23 -7.06 -2.25
CA ASN A 24 12.45 -6.92 -3.02
C ASN A 24 12.21 -6.30 -4.41
N ILE A 25 10.99 -5.84 -4.73
CA ILE A 25 10.64 -5.29 -6.06
C ILE A 25 11.57 -4.14 -6.47
N SER A 26 12.01 -3.30 -5.54
CA SER A 26 12.97 -2.22 -5.82
C SER A 26 14.28 -2.75 -6.43
N ALA A 27 14.76 -3.91 -6.01
CA ALA A 27 15.95 -4.54 -6.58
C ALA A 27 15.71 -5.05 -8.00
N PHE A 28 14.51 -5.60 -8.29
CA PHE A 28 14.11 -5.99 -9.65
C PHE A 28 14.02 -4.77 -10.57
N ILE A 29 13.46 -3.66 -10.09
CA ILE A 29 13.38 -2.40 -10.84
C ILE A 29 14.79 -1.86 -11.12
N ALA A 30 15.66 -1.80 -10.11
CA ALA A 30 17.04 -1.35 -10.29
C ALA A 30 17.79 -2.20 -11.32
N TRP A 31 17.67 -3.53 -11.23
CA TRP A 31 18.25 -4.45 -12.21
C TRP A 31 17.66 -4.24 -13.61
N GLY A 32 16.34 -4.10 -13.74
CA GLY A 32 15.66 -3.86 -15.01
C GLY A 32 16.10 -2.55 -15.67
N LEU A 33 16.26 -1.47 -14.90
CA LEU A 33 16.74 -0.17 -15.39
C LEU A 33 18.21 -0.25 -15.85
N ILE A 34 19.08 -0.87 -15.06
CA ILE A 34 20.49 -1.08 -15.45
C ILE A 34 20.56 -1.91 -16.75
N THR A 35 19.72 -2.93 -16.85
CA THR A 35 19.63 -3.78 -18.05
C THR A 35 19.15 -2.97 -19.26
N ALA A 36 18.07 -2.20 -19.11
CA ALA A 36 17.52 -1.36 -20.18
C ALA A 36 18.51 -0.28 -20.66
N LEU A 37 19.31 0.27 -19.75
CA LEU A 37 20.23 1.35 -20.08
C LEU A 37 21.53 0.83 -20.71
N PHE A 38 22.21 -0.13 -20.07
CA PHE A 38 23.65 -0.30 -20.28
C PHE A 38 24.06 -1.53 -21.08
N ILE A 39 23.18 -2.53 -21.30
CA ILE A 39 23.53 -3.68 -22.13
C ILE A 39 23.86 -3.26 -23.57
N PRO A 40 24.49 -4.11 -24.41
CA PRO A 40 24.84 -3.75 -25.79
C PRO A 40 23.65 -3.27 -26.63
N THR A 41 22.46 -3.78 -26.35
CA THR A 41 21.20 -3.37 -27.00
C THR A 41 20.46 -2.27 -26.24
N GLY A 42 20.97 -1.80 -25.10
CA GLY A 42 20.33 -0.82 -24.22
C GLY A 42 20.23 0.59 -24.82
N PHE A 43 19.51 1.49 -24.15
CA PHE A 43 19.37 2.88 -24.57
C PHE A 43 20.68 3.66 -24.60
N ILE A 44 21.58 3.39 -23.64
CA ILE A 44 22.89 4.06 -23.49
C ILE A 44 23.95 2.99 -23.18
N PRO A 45 24.33 2.15 -24.16
CA PRO A 45 25.19 1.00 -23.93
C PRO A 45 26.52 1.37 -23.26
N ASN A 46 26.91 0.61 -22.23
CA ASN A 46 28.16 0.80 -21.52
C ASN A 46 28.68 -0.54 -20.99
N GLU A 47 29.77 -1.04 -21.57
CA GLU A 47 30.34 -2.36 -21.21
C GLU A 47 30.74 -2.48 -19.74
N SER A 48 31.18 -1.39 -19.10
CA SER A 48 31.60 -1.43 -17.70
C SER A 48 30.41 -1.51 -16.76
N LEU A 49 29.35 -0.75 -17.03
CA LEU A 49 28.13 -0.75 -16.23
C LEU A 49 27.26 -1.99 -16.49
N ALA A 50 27.26 -2.51 -17.73
CA ALA A 50 26.55 -3.75 -18.10
C ALA A 50 27.01 -4.96 -17.29
N LYS A 51 28.28 -4.99 -16.83
CA LYS A 51 28.80 -6.07 -15.97
C LYS A 51 28.06 -6.23 -14.64
N MET A 52 27.24 -5.27 -14.23
CA MET A 52 26.38 -5.39 -13.04
C MET A 52 25.15 -6.29 -13.28
N VAL A 53 24.70 -6.45 -14.52
CA VAL A 53 23.45 -7.14 -14.86
C VAL A 53 23.48 -8.61 -14.43
N ASP A 54 24.53 -9.34 -14.82
CA ASP A 54 24.64 -10.78 -14.54
C ASP A 54 24.77 -11.10 -13.05
N PRO A 55 25.63 -10.40 -12.27
CA PRO A 55 25.70 -10.62 -10.83
C PRO A 55 24.41 -10.27 -10.10
N MET A 56 23.68 -9.24 -10.54
CA MET A 56 22.42 -8.86 -9.91
C MET A 56 21.36 -9.95 -10.08
N VAL A 57 21.15 -10.45 -11.31
CA VAL A 57 20.15 -11.50 -11.56
C VAL A 57 20.56 -12.86 -11.00
N THR A 58 21.85 -13.17 -10.99
CA THR A 58 22.35 -14.49 -10.56
C THR A 58 22.52 -14.58 -9.04
N TYR A 59 22.98 -13.51 -8.38
CA TYR A 59 23.27 -13.52 -6.95
C TYR A 59 22.32 -12.63 -6.14
N LEU A 60 22.25 -11.32 -6.46
CA LEU A 60 21.54 -10.36 -5.62
C LEU A 60 20.05 -10.72 -5.47
N LEU A 61 19.33 -10.90 -6.57
CA LEU A 61 17.88 -11.11 -6.54
C LEU A 61 17.52 -12.46 -5.86
N PRO A 62 18.15 -13.60 -6.21
CA PRO A 62 17.85 -14.85 -5.51
C PRO A 62 18.23 -14.81 -4.02
N LEU A 63 19.36 -14.19 -3.64
CA LEU A 63 19.75 -14.07 -2.23
C LEU A 63 18.76 -13.23 -1.43
N LEU A 64 18.25 -12.13 -1.98
CA LEU A 64 17.22 -11.31 -1.34
C LEU A 64 15.92 -12.10 -1.13
N ILE A 65 15.51 -12.91 -2.11
CA ILE A 65 14.35 -13.80 -1.98
C ILE A 65 14.59 -14.85 -0.90
N GLY A 66 15.75 -15.52 -0.92
CA GLY A 66 16.11 -16.52 0.08
C GLY A 66 16.15 -15.96 1.50
N PHE A 67 16.73 -14.77 1.64
CA PHE A 67 16.75 -14.03 2.90
C PHE A 67 15.34 -13.68 3.36
N THR A 68 14.49 -13.14 2.48
CA THR A 68 13.12 -12.76 2.82
C THR A 68 12.28 -13.98 3.19
N GLY A 69 12.41 -15.08 2.44
CA GLY A 69 11.74 -16.35 2.74
C GLY A 69 12.14 -16.94 4.08
N GLY A 70 13.44 -16.91 4.42
CA GLY A 70 13.91 -17.31 5.74
C GLY A 70 13.40 -16.39 6.85
N LYS A 71 13.37 -15.08 6.59
CA LYS A 71 12.91 -14.06 7.53
C LYS A 71 11.43 -14.19 7.88
N ILE A 72 10.59 -14.54 6.91
CA ILE A 72 9.16 -14.81 7.16
C ILE A 72 8.96 -15.97 8.15
N ILE A 73 9.87 -16.94 8.20
CA ILE A 73 9.76 -18.10 9.09
C ILE A 73 10.33 -17.84 10.49
N TYR A 74 11.46 -17.14 10.56
CA TYR A 74 12.23 -16.97 11.80
C TYR A 74 13.10 -15.70 11.85
N ASP A 75 12.53 -14.57 11.45
CA ASP A 75 13.11 -13.23 11.53
C ASP A 75 14.56 -13.15 10.99
N GLN A 76 15.39 -12.27 11.56
CA GLN A 76 16.72 -12.00 11.03
C GLN A 76 17.60 -13.26 10.93
N ARG A 77 17.55 -14.14 11.94
CA ARG A 77 18.35 -15.38 11.95
C ARG A 77 17.89 -16.33 10.86
N GLY A 78 16.59 -16.50 10.68
CA GLY A 78 16.03 -17.28 9.59
C GLY A 78 16.44 -16.72 8.23
N GLY A 79 16.45 -15.40 8.08
CA GLY A 79 16.89 -14.74 6.85
C GLY A 79 18.35 -15.03 6.51
N VAL A 80 19.27 -14.90 7.48
CA VAL A 80 20.70 -15.18 7.25
C VAL A 80 20.91 -16.65 6.86
N VAL A 81 20.32 -17.60 7.58
CA VAL A 81 20.46 -19.03 7.25
C VAL A 81 19.82 -19.36 5.90
N GLY A 82 18.67 -18.75 5.59
CA GLY A 82 18.02 -18.85 4.29
C GLY A 82 18.93 -18.37 3.15
N ALA A 83 19.56 -17.20 3.31
CA ALA A 83 20.49 -16.65 2.31
C ALA A 83 21.71 -17.56 2.09
N ILE A 84 22.30 -18.12 3.16
CA ILE A 84 23.42 -19.06 3.07
C ILE A 84 22.99 -20.32 2.30
N ALA A 85 21.83 -20.90 2.65
CA ALA A 85 21.29 -22.07 1.98
C ALA A 85 21.00 -21.81 0.49
N THR A 86 20.49 -20.61 0.16
CA THR A 86 20.27 -20.15 -1.21
C THR A 86 21.58 -20.02 -1.99
N MET A 87 22.65 -19.52 -1.37
CA MET A 87 23.97 -19.45 -2.02
C MET A 87 24.46 -20.83 -2.47
N GLY A 88 24.18 -21.88 -1.69
CA GLY A 88 24.45 -23.26 -2.08
C GLY A 88 23.72 -23.69 -3.36
N VAL A 89 22.46 -23.30 -3.53
CA VAL A 89 21.69 -23.63 -4.74
C VAL A 89 22.23 -22.84 -5.94
N ILE A 90 22.53 -21.54 -5.75
CA ILE A 90 23.12 -20.69 -6.80
C ILE A 90 24.45 -21.29 -7.28
N ALA A 91 25.33 -21.67 -6.35
CA ALA A 91 26.62 -22.26 -6.71
C ALA A 91 26.48 -23.60 -7.47
N GLY A 92 25.37 -24.32 -7.28
CA GLY A 92 25.09 -25.59 -7.94
C GLY A 92 24.48 -25.46 -9.32
N SER A 93 24.40 -24.25 -9.90
CA SER A 93 23.78 -24.04 -11.20
C SER A 93 24.27 -22.81 -11.95
N ASP A 94 24.24 -22.92 -13.28
CA ASP A 94 24.55 -21.82 -14.18
C ASP A 94 23.33 -20.92 -14.46
N ILE A 95 22.17 -21.20 -13.85
CA ILE A 95 20.93 -20.44 -14.04
C ILE A 95 20.46 -19.71 -12.77
N PRO A 96 19.82 -18.52 -12.86
CA PRO A 96 19.33 -17.77 -11.72
C PRO A 96 18.37 -18.57 -10.85
N MET A 97 18.78 -18.86 -9.61
CA MET A 97 18.06 -19.77 -8.71
C MET A 97 16.90 -19.13 -7.96
N PHE A 98 15.97 -18.49 -8.66
CA PHE A 98 14.76 -17.91 -8.07
C PHE A 98 13.90 -18.98 -7.37
N LEU A 99 13.59 -20.07 -8.07
CA LEU A 99 12.79 -21.16 -7.51
C LEU A 99 13.52 -21.87 -6.37
N GLY A 100 14.83 -22.07 -6.54
CA GLY A 100 15.71 -22.61 -5.50
C GLY A 100 15.73 -21.74 -4.24
N ALA A 101 15.77 -20.42 -4.39
CA ALA A 101 15.72 -19.47 -3.28
C ALA A 101 14.37 -19.52 -2.55
N MET A 102 13.26 -19.57 -3.29
CA MET A 102 11.91 -19.67 -2.70
C MET A 102 11.69 -20.97 -1.92
N ILE A 103 12.43 -22.03 -2.23
CA ILE A 103 12.41 -23.30 -1.48
C ILE A 103 13.38 -23.22 -0.30
N MET A 104 14.64 -22.90 -0.55
CA MET A 104 15.70 -23.01 0.45
C MET A 104 15.70 -21.90 1.50
N GLY A 105 15.18 -20.72 1.17
CA GLY A 105 14.99 -19.63 2.13
C GLY A 105 14.13 -20.06 3.33
N PRO A 106 12.86 -20.45 3.10
CA PRO A 106 11.98 -20.95 4.16
C PRO A 106 12.48 -22.22 4.84
N VAL A 107 13.09 -23.16 4.09
CA VAL A 107 13.69 -24.38 4.68
C VAL A 107 14.82 -24.02 5.65
N GLY A 108 15.69 -23.07 5.27
CA GLY A 108 16.75 -22.56 6.15
C GLY A 108 16.20 -21.90 7.40
N GLY A 109 15.20 -21.03 7.25
CA GLY A 109 14.50 -20.40 8.37
C GLY A 109 13.83 -21.41 9.30
N TYR A 110 13.21 -22.45 8.75
CA TYR A 110 12.57 -23.51 9.53
C TYR A 110 13.59 -24.37 10.28
N ALA A 111 14.71 -24.71 9.63
CA ALA A 111 15.76 -25.52 10.24
C ALA A 111 16.37 -24.83 11.45
N ILE A 112 16.73 -23.54 11.34
CA ILE A 112 17.31 -22.80 12.46
C ILE A 112 16.29 -22.56 13.58
N LYS A 113 15.02 -22.27 13.23
CA LYS A 113 13.92 -22.18 14.20
C LYS A 113 13.79 -23.46 15.04
N LYS A 114 13.86 -24.62 14.39
CA LYS A 114 13.78 -25.91 15.08
C LYS A 114 15.00 -26.19 15.93
N PHE A 115 16.18 -25.82 15.45
CA PHE A 115 17.40 -25.92 16.23
C PHE A 115 17.30 -25.06 17.50
N ASP A 116 16.91 -23.79 17.39
CA ASP A 116 16.81 -22.88 18.53
C ASP A 116 15.77 -23.36 19.56
N GLN A 117 14.61 -23.82 19.11
CA GLN A 117 13.60 -24.47 19.98
C GLN A 117 14.16 -25.68 20.74
N SER A 118 15.12 -26.42 20.16
CA SER A 118 15.68 -27.61 20.79
C SER A 118 16.75 -27.31 21.85
N ILE A 119 17.33 -26.11 21.83
CA ILE A 119 18.39 -25.67 22.76
C ILE A 119 17.92 -24.60 23.74
N GLU A 120 16.66 -24.17 23.66
CA GLU A 120 16.05 -23.22 24.57
C GLU A 120 16.21 -23.66 26.03
N GLY A 121 16.65 -22.74 26.90
CA GLY A 121 16.94 -23.01 28.30
C GLY A 121 18.17 -23.88 28.59
N LYS A 122 18.92 -24.32 27.56
CA LYS A 122 20.15 -25.13 27.73
C LYS A 122 21.44 -24.32 27.61
N ILE A 123 21.36 -23.07 27.15
CA ILE A 123 22.51 -22.19 26.95
C ILE A 123 22.81 -21.45 28.26
N LYS A 124 24.07 -21.48 28.69
CA LYS A 124 24.53 -20.71 29.85
C LYS A 124 24.61 -19.22 29.50
N THR A 125 24.30 -18.37 30.47
CA THR A 125 24.41 -16.92 30.33
C THR A 125 25.82 -16.51 29.90
N GLY A 126 25.91 -15.63 28.92
CA GLY A 126 27.16 -15.17 28.31
C GLY A 126 27.63 -15.98 27.10
N PHE A 127 27.04 -17.14 26.82
CA PHE A 127 27.33 -17.95 25.64
C PHE A 127 26.28 -17.83 24.53
N GLU A 128 25.20 -17.07 24.73
CA GLU A 128 24.09 -16.98 23.79
C GLU A 128 24.55 -16.50 22.41
N MET A 129 25.35 -15.44 22.35
CA MET A 129 25.84 -14.90 21.08
C MET A 129 26.72 -15.89 20.32
N LEU A 130 27.57 -16.63 21.06
CA LEU A 130 28.43 -17.67 20.48
C LEU A 130 27.57 -18.78 19.87
N VAL A 131 26.64 -19.33 20.65
CA VAL A 131 25.77 -20.42 20.19
C VAL A 131 24.88 -19.95 19.05
N ASN A 132 24.32 -18.75 19.12
CA ASN A 132 23.41 -18.22 18.11
C ASN A 132 24.11 -18.03 16.74
N ASN A 133 25.32 -17.50 16.73
CA ASN A 133 26.09 -17.27 15.50
C ASN A 133 26.69 -18.56 14.95
N PHE A 134 27.30 -19.40 15.79
CA PHE A 134 27.90 -20.66 15.33
C PHE A 134 26.86 -21.66 14.84
N SER A 135 25.70 -21.76 15.51
CA SER A 135 24.63 -22.64 15.04
C SER A 135 24.08 -22.21 13.68
N ALA A 136 23.82 -20.90 13.50
CA ALA A 136 23.38 -20.36 12.22
C ALA A 136 24.42 -20.61 11.11
N GLY A 137 25.72 -20.39 11.40
CA GLY A 137 26.80 -20.64 10.47
C GLY A 137 26.98 -22.11 10.09
N ILE A 138 27.02 -23.01 11.07
CA ILE A 138 27.19 -24.46 10.84
C ILE A 138 25.98 -25.03 10.10
N LEU A 139 24.77 -24.75 10.59
CA LEU A 139 23.54 -25.25 9.97
C LEU A 139 23.34 -24.66 8.57
N GLY A 140 23.60 -23.36 8.41
CA GLY A 140 23.60 -22.70 7.10
C GLY A 140 24.60 -23.34 6.14
N GLY A 141 25.83 -23.60 6.58
CA GLY A 141 26.85 -24.27 5.78
C GLY A 141 26.45 -25.69 5.35
N LEU A 142 25.91 -26.48 6.26
CA LEU A 142 25.39 -27.82 5.95
C LEU A 142 24.25 -27.76 4.93
N LEU A 143 23.31 -26.83 5.12
CA LEU A 143 22.22 -26.61 4.17
C LEU A 143 22.72 -26.11 2.82
N ALA A 144 23.75 -25.27 2.76
CA ALA A 144 24.35 -24.83 1.51
C ALA A 144 25.00 -26.00 0.74
N ILE A 145 25.69 -26.90 1.42
CA ILE A 145 26.25 -28.12 0.81
C ILE A 145 25.12 -29.02 0.29
N LEU A 146 24.07 -29.24 1.10
CA LEU A 146 22.91 -30.03 0.69
C LEU A 146 22.19 -29.40 -0.52
N SER A 147 22.01 -28.08 -0.48
CA SER A 147 21.45 -27.29 -1.56
C SER A 147 22.23 -27.48 -2.86
N PHE A 148 23.56 -27.40 -2.79
CA PHE A 148 24.45 -27.57 -3.94
C PHE A 148 24.36 -28.99 -4.52
N LEU A 149 24.42 -30.02 -3.67
CA LEU A 149 24.49 -31.42 -4.11
C LEU A 149 23.15 -31.98 -4.58
N ALA A 150 22.03 -31.55 -3.99
CA ALA A 150 20.72 -32.15 -4.23
C ALA A 150 19.71 -31.17 -4.85
N VAL A 151 19.57 -29.98 -4.28
CA VAL A 151 18.48 -29.06 -4.65
C VAL A 151 18.77 -28.34 -5.96
N GLY A 152 20.01 -27.90 -6.20
CA GLY A 152 20.43 -27.26 -7.45
C GLY A 152 20.12 -28.12 -8.69
N PRO A 153 20.62 -29.37 -8.75
CA PRO A 153 20.31 -30.29 -9.85
C PRO A 153 18.81 -30.59 -10.01
N ALA A 154 18.09 -30.75 -8.90
CA ALA A 154 16.65 -31.02 -8.93
C ALA A 154 15.85 -29.84 -9.49
N VAL A 155 16.17 -28.61 -9.06
CA VAL A 155 15.53 -27.38 -9.56
C VAL A 155 15.89 -27.17 -11.03
N ASN A 156 17.14 -27.40 -11.45
CA ASN A 156 17.53 -27.34 -12.85
C ASN A 156 16.70 -28.28 -13.72
N ALA A 157 16.60 -29.56 -13.34
CA ALA A 157 15.80 -30.54 -14.07
C ALA A 157 14.32 -30.13 -14.14
N PHE A 158 13.77 -29.62 -13.04
CA PHE A 158 12.40 -29.14 -12.98
C PHE A 158 12.18 -27.90 -13.87
N SER A 159 13.09 -26.92 -13.84
CA SER A 159 13.03 -25.72 -14.68
C SER A 159 13.11 -26.09 -16.16
N SER A 160 14.03 -26.98 -16.56
CA SER A 160 14.12 -27.47 -17.94
C SER A 160 12.82 -28.15 -18.39
N TRP A 161 12.20 -28.94 -17.50
CA TRP A 161 10.90 -29.56 -17.78
C TRP A 161 9.78 -28.50 -17.95
N LEU A 162 9.71 -27.49 -17.09
CA LEU A 162 8.75 -26.40 -17.23
C LEU A 162 8.95 -25.62 -18.53
N MET A 163 10.20 -25.28 -18.88
CA MET A 163 10.52 -24.61 -20.15
C MET A 163 10.11 -25.45 -21.36
N THR A 164 10.33 -26.77 -21.31
CA THR A 164 9.85 -27.69 -22.35
C THR A 164 8.33 -27.64 -22.48
N GLY A 165 7.61 -27.62 -21.35
CA GLY A 165 6.14 -27.46 -21.35
C GLY A 165 5.67 -26.13 -21.94
N VAL A 166 6.33 -25.02 -21.59
CA VAL A 166 6.03 -23.70 -22.16
C VAL A 166 6.29 -23.67 -23.66
N ASN A 167 7.44 -24.18 -24.11
CA ASN A 167 7.78 -24.25 -25.54
C ASN A 167 6.80 -25.14 -26.31
N TRP A 168 6.33 -26.24 -25.70
CA TRP A 168 5.28 -27.09 -26.27
C TRP A 168 3.94 -26.35 -26.42
N LEU A 169 3.53 -25.58 -25.40
CA LEU A 169 2.33 -24.73 -25.47
C LEU A 169 2.45 -23.66 -26.56
N VAL A 170 3.63 -23.04 -26.70
CA VAL A 170 3.91 -22.07 -27.77
C VAL A 170 3.85 -22.74 -29.14
N GLY A 171 4.52 -23.89 -29.31
CA GLY A 171 4.57 -24.61 -30.58
C GLY A 171 3.23 -25.14 -31.06
N LEU A 172 2.34 -25.54 -30.14
CA LEU A 172 0.95 -25.92 -30.47
C LEU A 172 -0.02 -24.73 -30.54
N GLY A 173 0.44 -23.50 -30.29
CA GLY A 173 -0.43 -22.32 -30.24
C GLY A 173 -1.46 -22.35 -29.10
N LEU A 174 -1.19 -23.10 -28.03
CA LEU A 174 -2.07 -23.27 -26.88
C LEU A 174 -1.82 -22.24 -25.77
N LEU A 175 -0.70 -21.51 -25.81
CA LEU A 175 -0.39 -20.47 -24.82
C LEU A 175 -1.53 -19.45 -24.62
N PRO A 176 -2.26 -18.99 -25.66
CA PRO A 176 -3.43 -18.12 -25.48
C PRO A 176 -4.46 -18.64 -24.46
N LEU A 177 -4.65 -19.96 -24.38
CA LEU A 177 -5.63 -20.59 -23.49
C LEU A 177 -5.31 -20.40 -22.01
N THR A 178 -4.07 -20.04 -21.64
CA THR A 178 -3.73 -19.73 -20.25
C THR A 178 -4.55 -18.56 -19.71
N SER A 179 -5.04 -17.67 -20.58
CA SER A 179 -5.90 -16.53 -20.22
C SER A 179 -7.21 -16.97 -19.58
N ILE A 180 -7.70 -18.19 -19.85
CA ILE A 180 -8.89 -18.77 -19.19
C ILE A 180 -8.68 -18.89 -17.68
N LEU A 181 -7.44 -19.06 -17.23
CA LEU A 181 -7.09 -19.16 -15.81
C LEU A 181 -6.55 -17.84 -15.27
N ILE A 182 -5.69 -17.16 -16.04
CA ILE A 182 -4.98 -15.96 -15.60
C ILE A 182 -5.96 -14.79 -15.39
N GLU A 183 -6.83 -14.50 -16.36
CA GLU A 183 -7.72 -13.34 -16.29
C GLU A 183 -8.74 -13.44 -15.14
N PRO A 184 -9.43 -14.58 -14.94
CA PRO A 184 -10.28 -14.73 -13.77
C PRO A 184 -9.49 -14.75 -12.46
N GLY A 185 -8.32 -15.41 -12.45
CA GLY A 185 -7.45 -15.45 -11.27
C GLY A 185 -7.01 -14.06 -10.83
N LYS A 186 -6.65 -13.20 -11.77
CA LYS A 186 -6.26 -11.80 -11.55
C LYS A 186 -7.36 -11.01 -10.84
N ILE A 187 -8.59 -11.07 -11.35
CA ILE A 187 -9.76 -10.40 -10.77
C ILE A 187 -10.14 -10.96 -9.39
N LEU A 188 -9.83 -12.24 -9.15
CA LEU A 188 -9.98 -12.91 -7.85
C LEU A 188 -8.76 -12.70 -6.92
N PHE A 189 -7.91 -11.71 -7.21
CA PHE A 189 -6.72 -11.31 -6.44
C PHE A 189 -5.65 -12.39 -6.31
N LEU A 190 -5.55 -13.25 -7.31
CA LEU A 190 -4.42 -14.19 -7.45
C LEU A 190 -3.31 -13.59 -8.31
N ASN A 191 -3.39 -12.32 -8.71
CA ASN A 191 -2.44 -11.66 -9.61
C ASN A 191 -1.01 -11.70 -9.08
N ASN A 192 -0.78 -11.36 -7.81
CA ASN A 192 0.57 -11.42 -7.22
C ASN A 192 1.13 -12.84 -7.16
N ALA A 193 0.26 -13.83 -6.91
CA ALA A 193 0.64 -15.23 -6.83
C ALA A 193 1.01 -15.78 -8.22
N ILE A 194 0.19 -15.47 -9.21
CA ILE A 194 0.39 -15.86 -10.60
C ILE A 194 1.63 -15.17 -11.16
N ASN A 195 1.70 -13.83 -11.06
CA ASN A 195 2.78 -13.05 -11.65
C ASN A 195 4.10 -13.23 -10.89
N HIS A 196 4.21 -12.70 -9.69
CA HIS A 196 5.47 -12.70 -8.94
C HIS A 196 5.81 -14.07 -8.34
N GLY A 197 4.81 -14.89 -8.01
CA GLY A 197 5.03 -16.21 -7.43
C GLY A 197 5.38 -17.31 -8.43
N ILE A 198 4.87 -17.25 -9.66
CA ILE A 198 5.00 -18.33 -10.66
C ILE A 198 5.63 -17.83 -11.96
N LEU A 199 5.01 -16.87 -12.65
CA LEU A 199 5.41 -16.48 -14.00
C LEU A 199 6.75 -15.74 -14.03
N THR A 200 7.02 -14.86 -13.07
CA THR A 200 8.26 -14.06 -13.00
C THR A 200 9.51 -14.95 -12.87
N PRO A 201 9.59 -15.89 -11.90
CA PRO A 201 10.73 -16.81 -11.80
C PRO A 201 10.97 -17.61 -13.09
N ILE A 202 9.92 -18.17 -13.69
CA ILE A 202 10.02 -18.98 -14.92
C ILE A 202 10.39 -18.10 -16.12
N GLY A 203 9.83 -16.89 -16.21
CA GLY A 203 10.09 -15.94 -17.28
C GLY A 203 11.52 -15.42 -17.24
N LEU A 204 12.06 -15.11 -16.05
CA LEU A 204 13.45 -14.69 -15.88
C LEU A 204 14.45 -15.79 -16.26
N GLU A 205 14.11 -17.04 -15.94
CA GLU A 205 14.88 -18.20 -16.37
C GLU A 205 14.93 -18.30 -17.90
N GLN A 206 13.76 -18.14 -18.54
CA GLN A 206 13.66 -18.13 -19.99
C GLN A 206 14.43 -16.95 -20.61
N VAL A 207 14.36 -15.74 -20.03
CA VAL A 207 15.09 -14.55 -20.51
C VAL A 207 16.59 -14.83 -20.61
N LYS A 208 17.19 -15.55 -19.65
CA LYS A 208 18.62 -15.85 -19.72
C LYS A 208 19.00 -16.71 -20.92
N GLN A 209 18.08 -17.57 -21.38
CA GLN A 209 18.31 -18.48 -22.49
C GLN A 209 17.93 -17.88 -23.85
N THR A 210 16.86 -17.08 -23.90
CA THR A 210 16.26 -16.59 -25.14
C THR A 210 16.31 -15.06 -25.30
N GLY A 211 16.84 -14.33 -24.32
CA GLY A 211 16.93 -12.86 -24.28
C GLY A 211 15.61 -12.15 -23.93
N GLN A 212 14.48 -12.85 -24.03
CA GLN A 212 13.15 -12.33 -23.69
C GLN A 212 12.18 -13.46 -23.32
N SER A 213 11.12 -13.15 -22.59
CA SER A 213 10.05 -14.09 -22.28
C SER A 213 8.66 -13.47 -22.44
N VAL A 214 7.77 -14.17 -23.13
CA VAL A 214 6.34 -13.84 -23.24
C VAL A 214 5.60 -14.06 -21.92
N LEU A 215 6.12 -14.91 -21.02
CA LEU A 215 5.49 -15.22 -19.73
C LEU A 215 5.37 -13.97 -18.84
N LEU A 216 6.31 -13.04 -18.98
CA LEU A 216 6.35 -11.76 -18.26
C LEU A 216 5.25 -10.78 -18.70
N LEU A 217 4.54 -11.07 -19.80
CA LEU A 217 3.41 -10.27 -20.29
C LEU A 217 2.04 -10.91 -20.04
N LEU A 218 1.96 -12.20 -19.70
CA LEU A 218 0.67 -12.91 -19.65
C LEU A 218 -0.29 -12.33 -18.61
N GLU A 219 0.22 -11.85 -17.47
CA GLU A 219 -0.59 -11.16 -16.46
C GLU A 219 -0.46 -9.64 -16.54
N ALA A 220 0.74 -9.15 -16.88
CA ALA A 220 1.05 -7.72 -16.88
C ALA A 220 0.41 -6.94 -18.03
N ASN A 221 -0.06 -7.59 -19.10
CA ASN A 221 -0.66 -6.92 -20.26
C ASN A 221 -1.88 -6.05 -19.82
N PRO A 222 -1.83 -4.72 -20.02
CA PRO A 222 -2.92 -3.84 -19.62
C PRO A 222 -4.09 -3.82 -20.62
N GLY A 223 -3.93 -4.40 -21.80
CA GLY A 223 -4.92 -4.38 -22.87
C GLY A 223 -6.32 -4.88 -22.47
N PRO A 224 -6.46 -6.08 -21.87
CA PRO A 224 -7.79 -6.60 -21.50
C PRO A 224 -8.58 -5.66 -20.58
N GLY A 225 -7.93 -5.13 -19.54
CA GLY A 225 -8.54 -4.16 -18.62
C GLY A 225 -8.86 -2.83 -19.27
N LEU A 226 -7.93 -2.29 -20.09
CA LEU A 226 -8.14 -1.06 -20.85
C LEU A 226 -9.37 -1.17 -21.75
N GLY A 227 -9.56 -2.29 -22.45
CA GLY A 227 -10.71 -2.52 -23.32
C GLY A 227 -12.05 -2.43 -22.56
N VAL A 228 -12.13 -3.03 -21.37
CA VAL A 228 -13.32 -2.94 -20.50
C VAL A 228 -13.59 -1.49 -20.09
N LEU A 229 -12.56 -0.77 -19.64
CA LEU A 229 -12.71 0.60 -19.15
C LEU A 229 -13.10 1.57 -20.28
N LEU A 230 -12.53 1.41 -21.47
CA LEU A 230 -12.93 2.18 -22.65
C LEU A 230 -14.39 1.88 -23.04
N ALA A 231 -14.83 0.62 -22.94
CA ALA A 231 -16.22 0.27 -23.21
C ALA A 231 -17.18 0.91 -22.19
N TYR A 232 -16.82 0.94 -20.91
CA TYR A 232 -17.56 1.66 -19.87
C TYR A 232 -17.58 3.17 -20.10
N SER A 233 -16.48 3.76 -20.57
CA SER A 233 -16.37 5.19 -20.86
C SER A 233 -17.38 5.63 -21.93
N ILE A 234 -17.67 4.76 -22.91
CA ILE A 234 -18.57 5.08 -24.03
C ILE A 234 -20.00 4.58 -23.75
N PHE A 235 -20.15 3.31 -23.36
CA PHE A 235 -21.42 2.58 -23.29
C PHE A 235 -21.91 2.29 -21.86
N GLY A 236 -21.08 2.55 -20.84
CA GLY A 236 -21.49 2.46 -19.45
C GLY A 236 -22.57 3.49 -19.10
N LYS A 237 -23.13 3.38 -17.90
CA LYS A 237 -24.14 4.31 -17.38
C LYS A 237 -23.77 4.78 -15.97
N GLY A 238 -24.43 5.84 -15.52
CA GLY A 238 -24.26 6.38 -14.16
C GLY A 238 -22.82 6.71 -13.80
N ASN A 239 -22.44 6.41 -12.56
CA ASN A 239 -21.09 6.64 -12.04
C ASN A 239 -20.06 5.81 -12.80
N ALA A 240 -20.40 4.61 -13.27
CA ALA A 240 -19.46 3.73 -13.98
C ALA A 240 -18.97 4.34 -15.29
N LYS A 241 -19.81 5.10 -15.97
CA LYS A 241 -19.39 5.87 -17.12
C LYS A 241 -18.44 7.02 -16.75
N ARG A 242 -18.74 7.73 -15.66
CA ARG A 242 -18.00 8.93 -15.23
C ARG A 242 -16.61 8.60 -14.70
N SER A 243 -16.47 7.51 -13.97
CA SER A 243 -15.20 7.10 -13.34
C SER A 243 -14.27 6.31 -14.27
N ALA A 244 -14.81 5.65 -15.30
CA ALA A 244 -14.04 4.76 -16.18
C ALA A 244 -12.86 5.42 -16.92
N PRO A 245 -12.95 6.66 -17.45
CA PRO A 245 -11.81 7.32 -18.10
C PRO A 245 -10.62 7.52 -17.15
N GLY A 246 -10.88 7.97 -15.92
CA GLY A 246 -9.84 8.13 -14.90
C GLY A 246 -9.21 6.79 -14.51
N ALA A 247 -10.05 5.77 -14.32
CA ALA A 247 -9.59 4.40 -14.07
C ALA A 247 -8.74 3.86 -15.23
N ALA A 248 -9.07 4.18 -16.49
CA ALA A 248 -8.31 3.75 -17.66
C ALA A 248 -6.90 4.32 -17.67
N ILE A 249 -6.74 5.59 -17.32
CA ILE A 249 -5.44 6.26 -17.24
C ILE A 249 -4.59 5.61 -16.13
N ILE A 250 -5.15 5.46 -14.93
CA ILE A 250 -4.45 4.88 -13.77
C ILE A 250 -4.04 3.42 -14.07
N GLN A 251 -4.93 2.65 -14.70
CA GLN A 251 -4.65 1.27 -15.07
C GLN A 251 -3.56 1.17 -16.14
N PHE A 252 -3.68 1.94 -17.22
CA PHE A 252 -2.83 1.80 -18.39
C PHE A 252 -1.44 2.41 -18.18
N LEU A 253 -1.37 3.63 -17.62
CA LEU A 253 -0.11 4.34 -17.38
C LEU A 253 0.48 4.02 -16.01
N GLY A 254 -0.37 3.89 -14.99
CA GLY A 254 0.06 3.58 -13.61
C GLY A 254 0.26 2.08 -13.37
N GLY A 255 -0.32 1.20 -14.19
CA GLY A 255 -0.19 -0.24 -14.06
C GLY A 255 -0.91 -0.83 -12.85
N ILE A 256 -1.88 -0.10 -12.29
CA ILE A 256 -2.72 -0.56 -11.18
C ILE A 256 -3.91 -1.31 -11.76
N HIS A 257 -3.75 -2.61 -11.93
CA HIS A 257 -4.75 -3.45 -12.58
C HIS A 257 -5.99 -3.67 -11.71
N GLU A 258 -5.89 -3.55 -10.40
CA GLU A 258 -7.01 -3.72 -9.48
C GLU A 258 -8.15 -2.71 -9.71
N ILE A 259 -7.86 -1.57 -10.32
CA ILE A 259 -8.83 -0.49 -10.51
C ILE A 259 -9.96 -0.85 -11.50
N TYR A 260 -9.74 -1.81 -12.41
CA TYR A 260 -10.78 -2.24 -13.35
C TYR A 260 -11.61 -3.43 -12.84
N PHE A 261 -11.21 -4.08 -11.76
CA PHE A 261 -11.90 -5.27 -11.23
C PHE A 261 -13.36 -5.00 -10.84
N PRO A 262 -13.71 -3.87 -10.18
CA PRO A 262 -15.11 -3.58 -9.82
C PRO A 262 -16.02 -3.52 -11.04
N TYR A 263 -15.51 -2.99 -12.17
CA TYR A 263 -16.24 -2.92 -13.43
C TYR A 263 -16.65 -4.30 -13.94
N ILE A 264 -15.81 -5.31 -13.74
CA ILE A 264 -16.12 -6.69 -14.14
C ILE A 264 -17.03 -7.36 -13.11
N LEU A 265 -16.83 -7.09 -11.82
CA LEU A 265 -17.66 -7.66 -10.75
C LEU A 265 -19.11 -7.16 -10.80
N MET A 266 -19.34 -5.93 -11.25
CA MET A 266 -20.69 -5.41 -11.51
C MET A 266 -21.41 -6.20 -12.62
N ARG A 267 -20.68 -6.67 -13.64
CA ARG A 267 -21.22 -7.46 -14.75
C ARG A 267 -20.35 -8.68 -15.04
N PRO A 268 -20.60 -9.82 -14.39
CA PRO A 268 -19.77 -11.02 -14.55
C PRO A 268 -19.62 -11.55 -15.99
N MET A 269 -20.53 -11.22 -16.90
CA MET A 269 -20.34 -11.54 -18.33
C MET A 269 -19.08 -10.90 -18.93
N LEU A 270 -18.56 -9.84 -18.33
CA LEU A 270 -17.30 -9.19 -18.73
C LEU A 270 -16.05 -10.04 -18.42
N PHE A 271 -16.15 -11.12 -17.63
CA PHE A 271 -15.08 -12.12 -17.56
C PHE A 271 -14.77 -12.70 -18.95
N LEU A 272 -15.79 -12.90 -19.79
CA LEU A 272 -15.58 -13.36 -21.16
C LEU A 272 -14.79 -12.33 -21.98
N ALA A 273 -15.04 -11.04 -21.78
CA ALA A 273 -14.36 -9.97 -22.51
C ALA A 273 -12.86 -9.94 -22.20
N VAL A 274 -12.49 -9.99 -20.92
CA VAL A 274 -11.07 -10.02 -20.54
C VAL A 274 -10.39 -11.33 -20.91
N VAL A 275 -11.06 -12.48 -20.81
CA VAL A 275 -10.49 -13.76 -21.26
C VAL A 275 -10.22 -13.73 -22.76
N LEU A 276 -11.19 -13.31 -23.57
CA LEU A 276 -11.01 -13.22 -25.03
C LEU A 276 -9.96 -12.17 -25.42
N GLY A 277 -9.93 -11.04 -24.72
CA GLY A 277 -8.89 -10.02 -24.88
C GLY A 277 -7.49 -10.52 -24.52
N GLY A 278 -7.37 -11.24 -23.39
CA GLY A 278 -6.12 -11.87 -22.98
C GLY A 278 -5.66 -12.91 -24.01
N MET A 279 -6.57 -13.80 -24.44
CA MET A 279 -6.30 -14.80 -25.47
C MET A 279 -5.82 -14.16 -26.77
N SER A 280 -6.50 -13.12 -27.26
CA SER A 280 -6.12 -12.47 -28.50
C SER A 280 -4.77 -11.75 -28.38
N GLY A 281 -4.50 -11.07 -27.26
CA GLY A 281 -3.21 -10.45 -26.99
C GLY A 281 -2.07 -11.45 -26.95
N VAL A 282 -2.23 -12.55 -26.19
CA VAL A 282 -1.21 -13.61 -26.09
C VAL A 282 -1.00 -14.27 -27.45
N PHE A 283 -2.06 -14.51 -28.22
CA PHE A 283 -1.93 -15.03 -29.58
C PHE A 283 -1.10 -14.09 -30.47
N THR A 284 -1.37 -12.79 -30.42
CA THR A 284 -0.58 -11.78 -31.16
C THR A 284 0.88 -11.75 -30.72
N LEU A 285 1.15 -11.84 -29.41
CA LEU A 285 2.53 -11.91 -28.89
C LEU A 285 3.26 -13.15 -29.39
N VAL A 286 2.62 -14.32 -29.36
CA VAL A 286 3.21 -15.57 -29.88
C VAL A 286 3.46 -15.47 -31.38
N LEU A 287 2.50 -14.94 -32.14
CA LEU A 287 2.60 -14.81 -33.59
C LEU A 287 3.72 -13.85 -34.03
N LEU A 288 3.90 -12.74 -33.31
CA LEU A 288 4.87 -11.69 -33.65
C LEU A 288 6.21 -11.82 -32.92
N GLY A 289 6.35 -12.78 -31.99
CA GLY A 289 7.58 -12.99 -31.21
C GLY A 289 7.82 -11.96 -30.12
N GLY A 290 6.76 -11.52 -29.44
CA GLY A 290 6.81 -10.55 -28.33
C GLY A 290 7.27 -11.16 -27.00
N GLY A 291 7.77 -10.30 -26.11
CA GLY A 291 8.32 -10.67 -24.82
C GLY A 291 9.02 -9.51 -24.12
N LEU A 292 9.41 -9.72 -22.86
CA LEU A 292 10.18 -8.75 -22.07
C LEU A 292 11.51 -9.37 -21.61
N PHE A 293 12.53 -8.54 -21.40
CA PHE A 293 13.80 -8.98 -20.78
C PHE A 293 13.80 -8.80 -19.25
N ALA A 294 12.80 -8.14 -18.68
CA ALA A 294 12.63 -7.99 -17.24
C ALA A 294 11.13 -7.92 -16.87
N PRO A 295 10.75 -8.25 -15.61
CA PRO A 295 9.38 -8.09 -15.16
C PRO A 295 8.96 -6.62 -15.21
N SER A 296 7.75 -6.35 -15.71
CA SER A 296 7.15 -5.01 -15.63
C SER A 296 6.45 -4.85 -14.28
N SER A 297 6.97 -3.95 -13.45
CA SER A 297 6.41 -3.64 -12.12
C SER A 297 6.47 -2.14 -11.86
N PRO A 298 5.31 -1.44 -11.77
CA PRO A 298 3.96 -1.95 -12.01
C PRO A 298 3.75 -2.38 -13.48
N GLY A 299 2.72 -3.18 -13.76
CA GLY A 299 2.42 -3.71 -15.10
C GLY A 299 1.83 -2.66 -16.06
N SER A 300 2.45 -1.48 -16.15
CA SER A 300 1.99 -0.37 -16.99
C SER A 300 2.59 -0.43 -18.40
N ILE A 301 1.97 0.27 -19.35
CA ILE A 301 2.55 0.40 -20.69
C ILE A 301 3.93 1.06 -20.67
N LEU A 302 4.17 1.97 -19.71
CA LEU A 302 5.46 2.65 -19.56
C LEU A 302 6.54 1.67 -19.11
N ALA A 303 6.24 0.84 -18.10
CA ALA A 303 7.15 -0.19 -17.62
C ALA A 303 7.40 -1.26 -18.70
N ILE A 304 6.34 -1.71 -19.39
CA ILE A 304 6.44 -2.63 -20.54
C ILE A 304 7.36 -2.05 -21.60
N THR A 305 7.20 -0.76 -21.95
CA THR A 305 8.05 -0.09 -22.94
C THR A 305 9.51 -0.07 -22.51
N ALA A 306 9.77 0.27 -21.24
CA ALA A 306 11.12 0.35 -20.70
C ALA A 306 11.87 -1.00 -20.72
N VAL A 307 11.15 -2.10 -20.50
CA VAL A 307 11.72 -3.45 -20.41
C VAL A 307 11.47 -4.32 -21.66
N THR A 308 11.02 -3.70 -22.74
CA THR A 308 10.89 -4.34 -24.06
C THR A 308 12.26 -4.37 -24.73
N PRO A 309 12.71 -5.52 -25.27
CA PRO A 309 13.94 -5.59 -26.06
C PRO A 309 14.00 -4.50 -27.13
N HIS A 310 15.12 -3.79 -27.22
CA HIS A 310 15.23 -2.56 -28.01
C HIS A 310 15.46 -2.81 -29.52
N HIS A 311 14.66 -3.70 -30.11
CA HIS A 311 14.57 -3.88 -31.55
C HIS A 311 13.12 -3.66 -32.01
N ALA A 312 12.96 -3.08 -33.20
CA ALA A 312 11.65 -2.62 -33.69
C ALA A 312 10.58 -3.72 -33.67
N SER A 313 10.94 -4.97 -33.99
CA SER A 313 10.01 -6.09 -33.98
C SER A 313 9.43 -6.40 -32.59
N ALA A 314 10.20 -6.26 -31.50
CA ALA A 314 9.70 -6.50 -30.15
C ALA A 314 8.71 -5.41 -29.71
N TYR A 315 9.00 -4.15 -30.00
CA TYR A 315 8.05 -3.05 -29.75
C TYR A 315 6.76 -3.24 -30.53
N ILE A 316 6.86 -3.57 -31.83
CA ILE A 316 5.69 -3.84 -32.67
C ILE A 316 4.89 -5.00 -32.09
N ALA A 317 5.54 -6.12 -31.74
CA ALA A 317 4.88 -7.29 -31.18
C ALA A 317 4.16 -6.97 -29.85
N ASN A 318 4.86 -6.33 -28.92
CA ASN A 318 4.34 -6.01 -27.60
C ASN A 318 3.18 -5.01 -27.67
N PHE A 319 3.33 -3.92 -28.43
CA PHE A 319 2.25 -2.93 -28.60
C PHE A 319 1.07 -3.49 -29.38
N ALA A 320 1.30 -4.31 -30.42
CA ALA A 320 0.22 -5.00 -31.10
C ALA A 320 -0.54 -5.93 -30.15
N GLY A 321 0.17 -6.69 -29.30
CA GLY A 321 -0.45 -7.56 -28.30
C GLY A 321 -1.34 -6.80 -27.31
N VAL A 322 -0.88 -5.64 -26.84
CA VAL A 322 -1.68 -4.76 -25.96
C VAL A 322 -2.90 -4.19 -26.70
N LEU A 323 -2.71 -3.67 -27.91
CA LEU A 323 -3.77 -3.05 -28.70
C LEU A 323 -4.84 -4.05 -29.13
N VAL A 324 -4.45 -5.25 -29.58
CA VAL A 324 -5.38 -6.31 -29.99
C VAL A 324 -6.18 -6.80 -28.78
N ALA A 325 -5.52 -6.98 -27.63
CA ALA A 325 -6.22 -7.34 -26.39
C ALA A 325 -7.25 -6.30 -25.98
N ALA A 326 -6.88 -5.02 -26.04
CA ALA A 326 -7.78 -3.91 -25.75
C ALA A 326 -8.95 -3.84 -26.74
N ALA A 327 -8.70 -3.98 -28.03
CA ALA A 327 -9.73 -3.93 -29.06
C ALA A 327 -10.74 -5.07 -28.91
N VAL A 328 -10.27 -6.31 -28.72
CA VAL A 328 -11.15 -7.47 -28.54
C VAL A 328 -11.96 -7.33 -27.24
N SER A 329 -11.31 -7.02 -26.13
CA SER A 329 -12.00 -6.79 -24.86
C SER A 329 -13.02 -5.65 -24.94
N PHE A 330 -12.68 -4.56 -25.63
CA PHE A 330 -13.58 -3.43 -25.88
C PHE A 330 -14.81 -3.84 -26.68
N VAL A 331 -14.65 -4.56 -27.79
CA VAL A 331 -15.76 -4.98 -28.65
C VAL A 331 -16.71 -5.90 -27.89
N VAL A 332 -16.17 -6.91 -27.18
CA VAL A 332 -16.98 -7.85 -26.40
C VAL A 332 -17.68 -7.12 -25.25
N SER A 333 -16.96 -6.26 -24.52
CA SER A 333 -17.53 -5.45 -23.44
C SER A 333 -18.63 -4.53 -23.95
N SER A 334 -18.44 -3.88 -25.10
CA SER A 334 -19.44 -3.00 -25.72
C SER A 334 -20.73 -3.75 -26.05
N PHE A 335 -20.62 -4.99 -26.54
CA PHE A 335 -21.79 -5.84 -26.79
C PHE A 335 -22.51 -6.20 -25.50
N VAL A 336 -21.77 -6.66 -24.47
CA VAL A 336 -22.32 -7.01 -23.16
C VAL A 336 -23.01 -5.81 -22.49
N LEU A 337 -22.40 -4.61 -22.59
CA LEU A 337 -22.95 -3.39 -21.99
C LEU A 337 -24.23 -2.92 -22.69
N LYS A 338 -24.33 -3.09 -24.02
CA LYS A 338 -25.50 -2.71 -24.81
C LYS A 338 -26.67 -3.69 -24.72
N THR A 339 -26.41 -4.97 -24.51
CA THR A 339 -27.44 -6.03 -24.57
C THR A 339 -27.95 -6.48 -23.20
N GLY A 340 -27.26 -6.13 -22.10
CA GLY A 340 -27.70 -6.45 -20.74
C GLY A 340 -28.95 -5.67 -20.29
N LYS A 341 -29.85 -6.32 -19.55
CA LYS A 341 -30.95 -5.63 -18.86
C LYS A 341 -30.38 -4.58 -17.90
N GLN A 342 -30.98 -3.38 -17.93
CA GLN A 342 -30.61 -2.24 -17.09
C GLN A 342 -30.87 -2.56 -15.62
N GLN A 343 -29.85 -3.05 -14.92
CA GLN A 343 -29.73 -2.88 -13.48
C GLN A 343 -28.80 -1.70 -13.22
N GLU A 344 -29.12 -0.87 -12.23
CA GLU A 344 -28.21 0.17 -11.75
C GLU A 344 -26.88 -0.48 -11.35
N GLU A 345 -25.82 -0.02 -11.99
CA GLU A 345 -24.47 -0.53 -11.79
C GLU A 345 -23.85 0.18 -10.58
N ASP A 346 -23.92 -0.45 -9.41
CA ASP A 346 -23.33 0.08 -8.19
C ASP A 346 -21.84 -0.32 -8.11
N ILE A 347 -20.97 0.61 -8.54
CA ILE A 347 -19.52 0.47 -8.40
C ILE A 347 -19.12 0.35 -6.93
N GLU A 348 -19.83 1.01 -6.03
CA GLU A 348 -19.48 1.06 -4.62
C GLU A 348 -19.68 -0.31 -4.00
N GLU A 349 -20.82 -0.96 -4.28
CA GLU A 349 -21.07 -2.35 -3.87
C GLU A 349 -20.02 -3.30 -4.45
N ALA A 350 -19.69 -3.16 -5.74
CA ALA A 350 -18.68 -4.00 -6.37
C ALA A 350 -17.28 -3.77 -5.78
N THR A 351 -16.94 -2.52 -5.46
CA THR A 351 -15.70 -2.13 -4.81
C THR A 351 -15.64 -2.68 -3.39
N ARG A 352 -16.76 -2.67 -2.65
CA ARG A 352 -16.86 -3.28 -1.31
C ARG A 352 -16.64 -4.79 -1.36
N LYS A 353 -17.34 -5.51 -2.25
CA LYS A 353 -17.11 -6.97 -2.48
C LYS A 353 -15.66 -7.27 -2.85
N MET A 354 -15.04 -6.39 -3.63
CA MET A 354 -13.63 -6.46 -4.04
C MET A 354 -12.68 -6.29 -2.83
N GLN A 355 -12.94 -5.33 -1.94
CA GLN A 355 -12.17 -5.18 -0.67
C GLN A 355 -12.32 -6.40 0.25
N GLU A 356 -13.53 -6.96 0.38
CA GLU A 356 -13.79 -8.16 1.19
C GLU A 356 -12.98 -9.38 0.69
N MET A 357 -12.88 -9.55 -0.64
CA MET A 357 -12.10 -10.63 -1.24
C MET A 357 -10.58 -10.47 -1.09
N LYS A 358 -10.07 -9.24 -1.03
CA LYS A 358 -8.64 -8.94 -0.87
C LYS A 358 -8.14 -9.12 0.57
N GLY A 359 -9.03 -9.00 1.56
CA GLY A 359 -8.68 -9.13 2.99
C GLY A 359 -7.81 -8.01 3.56
N LYS A 360 -7.49 -6.97 2.77
CA LYS A 360 -6.83 -5.71 3.17
C LYS A 360 -7.32 -4.56 2.28
N LYS A 361 -7.67 -3.41 2.88
CA LYS A 361 -8.16 -2.23 2.14
C LYS A 361 -7.07 -1.67 1.21
N SER A 362 -7.42 -1.33 -0.03
CA SER A 362 -6.54 -0.75 -1.04
C SER A 362 -6.78 0.76 -1.16
N SER A 363 -5.77 1.59 -0.90
CA SER A 363 -5.87 3.07 -0.94
C SER A 363 -6.41 3.61 -2.27
N VAL A 364 -6.09 2.95 -3.38
CA VAL A 364 -6.46 3.40 -4.73
C VAL A 364 -7.90 3.05 -5.12
N ALA A 365 -8.53 2.08 -4.44
CA ALA A 365 -9.91 1.69 -4.74
C ALA A 365 -10.96 2.69 -4.21
N GLY A 366 -10.59 3.53 -3.24
CA GLY A 366 -11.44 4.60 -2.71
C GLY A 366 -11.76 5.70 -3.74
N ALA A 367 -10.94 5.86 -4.78
CA ALA A 367 -11.16 6.84 -5.84
C ALA A 367 -12.37 6.53 -6.75
N LEU A 368 -12.93 5.31 -6.66
CA LEU A 368 -14.04 4.82 -7.48
C LEU A 368 -15.41 4.89 -6.77
N ALA A 369 -15.42 5.01 -5.44
CA ALA A 369 -16.64 5.08 -4.65
C ALA A 369 -17.07 6.55 -4.54
N SER A 370 -17.99 6.97 -5.41
CA SER A 370 -18.74 8.21 -5.22
C SER A 370 -20.00 7.85 -4.44
N ASN A 371 -20.01 8.13 -3.12
CA ASN A 371 -21.17 7.83 -2.24
C ASN A 371 -22.44 8.31 -2.94
N THR A 372 -23.40 7.50 -3.42
CA THR A 372 -24.55 8.07 -4.18
C THR A 372 -25.89 7.36 -3.98
N GLY A 373 -26.19 6.83 -2.79
CA GLY A 373 -27.61 6.71 -2.46
C GLY A 373 -28.23 8.12 -2.35
N GLU A 374 -29.46 8.27 -2.88
CA GLU A 374 -30.27 9.46 -2.65
C GLU A 374 -30.48 9.63 -1.15
N VAL A 375 -30.08 10.78 -0.63
CA VAL A 375 -30.33 11.14 0.77
C VAL A 375 -31.84 11.25 0.93
N PRO A 376 -32.47 10.55 1.89
CA PRO A 376 -33.92 10.57 2.06
C PRO A 376 -34.48 12.00 2.12
N GLU A 377 -35.67 12.23 1.56
CA GLU A 377 -36.38 13.50 1.77
C GLU A 377 -36.93 13.58 3.22
N ASP A 378 -37.00 14.80 3.77
CA ASP A 378 -37.39 15.11 5.16
C ASP A 378 -36.53 14.42 6.23
N VAL A 379 -35.23 14.73 6.28
CA VAL A 379 -34.33 14.24 7.33
C VAL A 379 -34.34 15.20 8.51
N ASN A 380 -35.10 14.86 9.54
CA ASN A 380 -35.11 15.65 10.79
C ASN A 380 -34.03 15.17 11.78
N LYS A 381 -33.42 14.01 11.53
CA LYS A 381 -32.50 13.38 12.48
C LYS A 381 -31.48 12.42 11.85
N ILE A 382 -30.22 12.56 12.25
CA ILE A 382 -29.08 11.72 11.86
C ILE A 382 -28.60 10.92 13.09
N TYR A 383 -28.43 9.61 12.92
CA TYR A 383 -27.94 8.71 13.97
C TYR A 383 -26.49 8.31 13.72
N PHE A 384 -25.64 8.52 14.71
CA PHE A 384 -24.25 8.15 14.69
C PHE A 384 -24.05 6.93 15.60
N ALA A 385 -23.71 5.77 15.04
CA ALA A 385 -23.71 4.52 15.79
C ALA A 385 -22.33 3.86 15.90
N CYS A 386 -22.03 3.35 17.10
CA CYS A 386 -20.92 2.42 17.34
C CYS A 386 -21.39 1.26 18.22
N ASP A 387 -20.51 0.29 18.52
CA ASP A 387 -20.89 -0.93 19.24
C ASP A 387 -21.50 -0.63 20.63
N ALA A 388 -20.87 0.25 21.41
CA ALA A 388 -21.32 0.63 22.76
C ALA A 388 -22.12 1.94 22.82
N GLY A 389 -22.18 2.71 21.73
CA GLY A 389 -22.85 4.02 21.68
C GLY A 389 -22.17 5.16 22.45
N MET A 390 -20.97 4.93 22.99
CA MET A 390 -20.20 5.89 23.77
C MET A 390 -18.76 5.98 23.25
N GLY A 391 -18.14 7.15 23.41
CA GLY A 391 -16.78 7.44 22.91
C GLY A 391 -16.79 8.04 21.51
N SER A 392 -16.21 7.34 20.55
CA SER A 392 -15.91 7.86 19.20
C SER A 392 -17.15 8.19 18.35
N SER A 393 -18.30 7.54 18.61
CA SER A 393 -19.59 7.93 18.01
C SER A 393 -20.17 9.23 18.56
N ALA A 394 -19.91 9.55 19.83
CA ALA A 394 -20.33 10.80 20.44
C ALA A 394 -19.50 11.98 19.89
N MET A 395 -18.22 11.74 19.65
CA MET A 395 -17.29 12.70 19.05
C MET A 395 -17.65 13.01 17.60
N GLY A 396 -17.85 11.98 16.76
CA GLY A 396 -18.30 12.16 15.38
C GLY A 396 -19.71 12.79 15.27
N ALA A 397 -20.64 12.43 16.16
CA ALA A 397 -21.94 13.08 16.24
C ALA A 397 -21.84 14.56 16.62
N SER A 398 -20.90 14.93 17.49
CA SER A 398 -20.71 16.31 17.93
C SER A 398 -20.10 17.17 16.82
N LEU A 399 -19.12 16.64 16.09
CA LEU A 399 -18.54 17.27 14.89
C LEU A 399 -19.60 17.49 13.80
N LEU A 400 -20.38 16.45 13.49
CA LEU A 400 -21.44 16.58 12.49
C LEU A 400 -22.55 17.52 12.97
N ARG A 401 -22.90 17.54 14.27
CA ARG A 401 -23.85 18.52 14.83
C ARG A 401 -23.38 19.94 14.62
N LYS A 402 -22.08 20.20 14.81
CA LYS A 402 -21.46 21.51 14.57
C LYS A 402 -21.57 21.88 13.08
N LYS A 403 -21.21 20.97 12.17
CA LYS A 403 -21.30 21.18 10.71
C LYS A 403 -22.74 21.40 10.21
N VAL A 404 -23.71 20.63 10.70
CA VAL A 404 -25.14 20.80 10.39
C VAL A 404 -25.63 22.20 10.82
N LYS A 405 -25.20 22.66 12.01
CA LYS A 405 -25.55 23.98 12.53
C LYS A 405 -24.88 25.12 11.74
N GLU A 406 -23.61 24.98 11.40
CA GLU A 406 -22.86 25.93 10.56
C GLU A 406 -23.46 26.02 9.16
N ALA A 407 -23.97 24.90 8.63
CA ALA A 407 -24.67 24.82 7.37
C ALA A 407 -26.10 25.39 7.38
N GLY A 408 -26.62 25.81 8.54
CA GLY A 408 -27.96 26.36 8.69
C GLY A 408 -29.10 25.34 8.56
N LEU A 409 -28.81 24.04 8.71
CA LEU A 409 -29.79 22.96 8.55
C LEU A 409 -30.47 22.64 9.90
N ASP A 410 -31.81 22.53 9.91
CA ASP A 410 -32.59 22.15 11.10
C ASP A 410 -32.68 20.62 11.27
N ILE A 411 -31.53 19.97 11.45
CA ILE A 411 -31.41 18.51 11.54
C ILE A 411 -30.75 18.11 12.86
N ALA A 412 -31.41 17.24 13.64
CA ALA A 412 -30.85 16.78 14.91
C ALA A 412 -29.81 15.68 14.71
N VAL A 413 -28.59 15.84 15.25
CA VAL A 413 -27.56 14.77 15.22
C VAL A 413 -27.41 14.13 16.60
N THR A 414 -27.57 12.81 16.69
CA THR A 414 -27.46 12.05 17.94
C THR A 414 -26.56 10.83 17.78
N ASN A 415 -25.89 10.41 18.86
CA ASN A 415 -25.15 9.16 18.90
C ASN A 415 -25.91 8.07 19.67
N THR A 416 -25.75 6.81 19.26
CA THR A 416 -26.37 5.67 19.94
C THR A 416 -25.56 4.38 19.74
N ALA A 417 -25.86 3.34 20.53
CA ALA A 417 -25.32 2.01 20.27
C ALA A 417 -26.05 1.39 19.06
N ILE A 418 -25.37 0.55 18.27
CA ILE A 418 -26.01 -0.15 17.16
C ILE A 418 -27.20 -0.98 17.65
N SER A 419 -27.08 -1.62 18.80
CA SER A 419 -28.17 -2.35 19.48
C SER A 419 -29.38 -1.47 19.86
N ASN A 420 -29.24 -0.14 19.86
CA ASN A 420 -30.27 0.83 20.21
C ASN A 420 -30.72 1.74 19.04
N LEU A 421 -30.20 1.55 17.83
CA LEU A 421 -30.75 2.20 16.62
C LEU A 421 -32.26 1.96 16.48
N PRO A 422 -33.08 3.01 16.30
CA PRO A 422 -34.52 2.87 16.13
C PRO A 422 -34.85 2.44 14.71
N SER A 423 -35.93 1.68 14.53
CA SER A 423 -36.28 1.05 13.25
C SER A 423 -36.65 2.03 12.13
N ASP A 424 -36.97 3.28 12.49
CA ASP A 424 -37.34 4.39 11.61
C ASP A 424 -36.15 5.33 11.31
N ALA A 425 -34.93 4.98 11.71
CA ALA A 425 -33.74 5.77 11.42
C ALA A 425 -33.57 5.96 9.90
N LYS A 426 -33.56 7.22 9.43
CA LYS A 426 -33.38 7.56 8.01
C LYS A 426 -31.90 7.63 7.59
N ILE A 427 -31.04 8.19 8.43
CA ILE A 427 -29.58 8.26 8.18
C ILE A 427 -28.84 7.67 9.37
N VAL A 428 -27.93 6.75 9.09
CA VAL A 428 -27.06 6.09 10.07
C VAL A 428 -25.61 6.22 9.63
N ILE A 429 -24.75 6.71 10.51
CA ILE A 429 -23.31 6.85 10.28
C ILE A 429 -22.57 5.92 11.24
N THR A 430 -21.69 5.07 10.71
CA THR A 430 -20.90 4.12 11.50
C THR A 430 -19.46 4.04 11.01
N GLN A 431 -18.56 3.56 11.87
CA GLN A 431 -17.22 3.15 11.43
C GLN A 431 -17.32 1.99 10.44
N ASP A 432 -16.38 1.92 9.51
CA ASP A 432 -16.36 0.92 8.44
C ASP A 432 -16.52 -0.54 8.91
N GLU A 433 -15.93 -0.90 10.03
CA GLU A 433 -16.01 -2.25 10.59
C GLU A 433 -17.41 -2.57 11.17
N LEU A 434 -18.19 -1.54 11.47
CA LEU A 434 -19.48 -1.63 12.16
C LEU A 434 -20.69 -1.43 11.23
N THR A 435 -20.47 -0.89 10.03
CA THR A 435 -21.52 -0.65 9.01
C THR A 435 -22.34 -1.89 8.66
N PRO A 436 -21.75 -3.09 8.46
CA PRO A 436 -22.55 -4.30 8.16
C PRO A 436 -23.52 -4.68 9.29
N ARG A 437 -23.14 -4.41 10.54
CA ARG A 437 -23.95 -4.69 11.73
C ARG A 437 -25.10 -3.70 11.87
N ALA A 438 -24.89 -2.43 11.54
CA ALA A 438 -25.95 -1.42 11.47
C ALA A 438 -26.95 -1.72 10.34
N GLN A 439 -26.46 -2.09 9.14
CA GLN A 439 -27.29 -2.48 8.00
C GLN A 439 -28.19 -3.68 8.29
N SER A 440 -27.67 -4.67 9.02
CA SER A 440 -28.46 -5.85 9.42
C SER A 440 -29.63 -5.49 10.35
N LYS A 441 -29.52 -4.38 11.09
CA LYS A 441 -30.53 -3.96 12.05
C LYS A 441 -31.56 -2.98 11.48
N VAL A 442 -31.10 -2.01 10.69
CA VAL A 442 -31.94 -1.00 10.03
C VAL A 442 -31.62 -0.99 8.54
N PRO A 443 -32.08 -2.00 7.78
CA PRO A 443 -31.72 -2.16 6.37
C PRO A 443 -32.30 -1.06 5.46
N ALA A 444 -33.36 -0.38 5.91
CA ALA A 444 -34.03 0.69 5.17
C ALA A 444 -33.39 2.08 5.38
N ALA A 445 -32.41 2.21 6.27
CA ALA A 445 -31.71 3.47 6.52
C ALA A 445 -30.64 3.74 5.46
N TYR A 446 -30.34 5.02 5.21
CA TYR A 446 -29.16 5.43 4.45
C TYR A 446 -27.91 5.33 5.32
N HIS A 447 -27.01 4.40 4.98
CA HIS A 447 -25.81 4.10 5.77
C HIS A 447 -24.58 4.79 5.20
N ILE A 448 -23.87 5.54 6.03
CA ILE A 448 -22.62 6.21 5.69
C ILE A 448 -21.52 5.57 6.52
N SER A 449 -20.49 5.12 5.82
CA SER A 449 -19.33 4.44 6.39
C SER A 449 -18.17 5.43 6.46
N VAL A 450 -17.55 5.54 7.64
CA VAL A 450 -16.39 6.42 7.84
C VAL A 450 -15.17 5.63 8.35
N ASP A 451 -14.01 5.92 7.78
CA ASP A 451 -12.73 5.31 8.18
C ASP A 451 -12.24 5.84 9.54
N ASN A 452 -12.43 7.15 9.76
CA ASN A 452 -12.12 7.83 11.02
C ASN A 452 -13.30 8.74 11.41
N PHE A 453 -13.66 8.73 12.69
CA PHE A 453 -14.79 9.51 13.19
C PHE A 453 -14.49 11.01 13.29
N LEU A 454 -13.21 11.39 13.33
CA LEU A 454 -12.74 12.76 13.52
C LEU A 454 -12.60 13.56 12.23
N SER A 455 -12.21 12.90 11.13
CA SER A 455 -12.03 13.54 9.83
C SER A 455 -12.51 12.59 8.74
N SER A 456 -13.60 13.00 8.10
CA SER A 456 -14.21 12.24 7.03
C SER A 456 -14.72 13.21 5.97
N PRO A 457 -14.22 13.13 4.73
CA PRO A 457 -14.79 13.85 3.58
C PRO A 457 -16.27 13.49 3.35
N GLN A 458 -16.75 12.38 3.93
CA GLN A 458 -18.15 11.96 3.83
C GLN A 458 -19.08 12.90 4.62
N TYR A 459 -18.60 13.64 5.63
CA TYR A 459 -19.41 14.62 6.35
C TYR A 459 -19.73 15.84 5.50
N ASP A 460 -18.71 16.41 4.86
CA ASP A 460 -18.90 17.60 4.00
C ASP A 460 -19.76 17.26 2.79
N GLN A 461 -19.54 16.08 2.19
CA GLN A 461 -20.41 15.56 1.13
C GLN A 461 -21.88 15.36 1.56
N LEU A 462 -22.12 14.95 2.81
CA LEU A 462 -23.48 14.81 3.34
C LEU A 462 -24.13 16.17 3.54
N ILE A 463 -23.40 17.13 4.09
CA ILE A 463 -23.88 18.50 4.32
C ILE A 463 -24.18 19.20 3.00
N ASP A 464 -23.26 19.15 2.04
CA ASP A 464 -23.45 19.75 0.71
C ASP A 464 -24.71 19.20 0.02
N ARG A 465 -25.01 17.92 0.21
CA ARG A 465 -26.23 17.31 -0.35
C ARG A 465 -27.49 17.76 0.37
N LEU A 466 -27.44 17.82 1.70
CA LEU A 466 -28.58 18.28 2.51
C LEU A 466 -28.87 19.77 2.28
N GLN A 467 -27.85 20.59 1.97
CA GLN A 467 -28.02 22.00 1.61
C GLN A 467 -28.57 22.18 0.20
N ASN A 468 -28.13 21.36 -0.76
CA ASN A 468 -28.58 21.43 -2.15
C ASN A 468 -29.94 20.77 -2.40
N GLN A 469 -30.57 20.18 -1.37
CA GLN A 469 -31.95 19.66 -1.44
C GLN A 469 -33.02 20.77 -1.49
N GLY A 470 -32.64 22.05 -1.45
CA GLY A 470 -33.58 23.19 -1.49
C GLY A 470 -33.55 24.07 -2.75
N ASN A 471 -32.59 23.88 -3.68
CA ASN A 471 -32.42 24.79 -4.83
C ASN A 471 -32.29 24.02 -6.14
N ASP A 472 -33.42 23.66 -6.74
CA ASP A 472 -33.51 23.52 -8.18
C ASP A 472 -33.47 24.93 -8.80
N GLU A 473 -32.28 25.43 -9.12
CA GLU A 473 -32.03 26.17 -10.37
C GLU A 473 -30.52 26.41 -10.62
N PRO A 474 -30.03 26.28 -11.86
CA PRO A 474 -28.60 26.39 -12.18
C PRO A 474 -28.21 27.82 -12.63
N ASN A 475 -27.24 28.48 -11.98
CA ASN A 475 -26.44 29.58 -12.57
C ASN A 475 -25.16 29.85 -11.74
N LYS A 476 -23.96 29.70 -12.32
CA LYS A 476 -23.09 30.69 -13.02
C LYS A 476 -22.37 31.71 -12.10
N VAL A 477 -21.04 31.50 -11.98
CA VAL A 477 -19.87 32.43 -11.97
C VAL A 477 -20.09 33.87 -11.47
N VAL A 478 -19.29 34.37 -10.51
CA VAL A 478 -18.16 35.36 -10.65
C VAL A 478 -17.43 35.55 -9.30
N GLU A 479 -16.12 35.79 -9.41
CA GLU A 479 -15.08 36.23 -8.46
C GLU A 479 -15.37 37.50 -7.61
N ASP A 480 -14.48 37.67 -6.62
CA ASP A 480 -14.01 38.88 -5.91
C ASP A 480 -14.80 39.46 -4.73
N ALA A 481 -14.20 39.39 -3.53
CA ALA A 481 -13.61 40.54 -2.83
C ALA A 481 -13.36 40.23 -1.33
N GLU A 482 -12.14 40.57 -0.87
CA GLU A 482 -11.66 40.54 0.52
C GLU A 482 -12.34 41.62 1.40
N GLU A 483 -12.61 41.32 2.68
CA GLU A 483 -11.95 41.92 3.86
C GLU A 483 -12.73 41.71 5.18
N GLN A 484 -12.00 41.12 6.15
CA GLN A 484 -11.92 41.38 7.60
C GLN A 484 -13.19 41.43 8.50
N ILE A 485 -13.17 40.59 9.55
CA ILE A 485 -13.20 40.97 10.99
C ILE A 485 -12.62 39.79 11.81
N GLU A 486 -11.73 40.11 12.74
CA GLU A 486 -11.04 39.22 13.68
C GLU A 486 -11.84 38.89 14.95
N ALA A 487 -11.50 37.70 15.50
CA ALA A 487 -11.51 37.25 16.91
C ALA A 487 -12.87 36.97 17.61
N GLU A 488 -13.08 35.89 18.38
CA GLU A 488 -12.20 34.93 19.05
C GLU A 488 -12.80 33.50 19.00
N ASN A 489 -11.99 32.49 18.64
CA ASN A 489 -12.29 31.07 18.85
C ASN A 489 -11.31 30.53 19.89
N THR A 490 -11.80 30.04 21.01
CA THR A 490 -11.02 29.19 21.93
C THR A 490 -11.76 27.88 22.10
N GLU A 491 -11.31 26.83 21.39
CA GLU A 491 -11.36 25.42 21.83
C GLU A 491 -10.69 24.47 20.79
N ASP A 492 -9.75 23.66 21.30
CA ASP A 492 -9.13 22.43 20.76
C ASP A 492 -8.12 22.48 19.58
N ASP A 493 -7.13 23.37 19.63
CA ASP A 493 -5.87 23.19 18.89
C ASP A 493 -4.79 22.51 19.78
N LEU A 494 -4.31 21.32 19.38
CA LEU A 494 -3.21 20.59 20.04
C LEU A 494 -1.85 21.32 19.94
N LEU A 495 -1.72 22.23 18.98
CA LEU A 495 -0.59 23.13 18.79
C LEU A 495 -1.14 24.54 18.64
N LEU A 496 -0.77 25.43 19.56
CA LEU A 496 -1.07 26.85 19.45
C LEU A 496 0.09 27.57 18.76
N GLU A 497 -0.20 28.65 18.04
CA GLU A 497 0.84 29.43 17.34
C GLU A 497 1.92 29.95 18.31
N GLU A 498 1.52 30.31 19.53
CA GLU A 498 2.42 30.71 20.62
C GLU A 498 3.37 29.61 21.11
N ASN A 499 3.13 28.36 20.73
CA ASN A 499 3.94 27.18 21.10
C ASN A 499 4.89 26.75 19.96
N VAL A 500 5.02 27.56 18.92
CA VAL A 500 5.99 27.39 17.83
C VAL A 500 7.11 28.43 17.98
N PHE A 501 8.33 27.94 18.18
CA PHE A 501 9.50 28.77 18.45
C PHE A 501 10.48 28.68 17.28
N LEU A 502 10.56 29.77 16.51
CA LEU A 502 11.42 29.87 15.33
C LEU A 502 12.86 30.25 15.71
N ASN A 503 13.82 29.87 14.87
CA ASN A 503 15.21 30.32 14.93
C ASN A 503 15.91 30.17 16.30
N GLN A 504 15.59 29.10 17.03
CA GLN A 504 16.20 28.82 18.33
C GLN A 504 17.65 28.32 18.17
N GLN A 505 18.43 28.50 19.22
CA GLN A 505 19.80 28.00 19.33
C GLN A 505 20.03 27.46 20.73
N PHE A 506 20.62 26.28 20.82
CA PHE A 506 20.89 25.59 22.08
C PHE A 506 22.34 25.12 22.09
N ALA A 507 22.99 25.18 23.26
CA ALA A 507 24.38 24.75 23.40
C ALA A 507 24.52 23.22 23.38
N ASN A 508 23.52 22.50 23.88
CA ASN A 508 23.47 21.05 23.97
C ASN A 508 22.01 20.55 23.95
N LYS A 509 21.82 19.23 23.83
CA LYS A 509 20.49 18.60 23.79
C LYS A 509 19.67 18.85 25.07
N ASP A 510 20.28 18.86 26.25
CA ASP A 510 19.57 19.04 27.52
C ASP A 510 18.94 20.44 27.60
N ASP A 511 19.66 21.47 27.16
CA ASP A 511 19.14 22.83 27.08
C ASP A 511 17.92 22.92 26.15
N ALA A 512 17.94 22.17 25.04
CA ALA A 512 16.85 22.11 24.08
C ALA A 512 15.63 21.35 24.63
N ILE A 513 15.85 20.20 25.28
CA ILE A 513 14.79 19.41 25.93
C ILE A 513 14.17 20.20 27.09
N ARG A 514 14.98 20.87 27.91
CA ARG A 514 14.49 21.73 29.01
C ARG A 514 13.73 22.94 28.49
N PHE A 515 14.12 23.50 27.35
CA PHE A 515 13.35 24.58 26.71
C PHE A 515 11.98 24.07 26.25
N ALA A 516 11.92 22.93 25.56
CA ALA A 516 10.67 22.30 25.16
C ALA A 516 9.77 22.03 26.38
N GLY A 517 10.33 21.47 27.46
CA GLY A 517 9.62 21.22 28.71
C GLY A 517 9.07 22.50 29.36
N ARG A 518 9.87 23.56 29.46
CA ARG A 518 9.40 24.86 29.98
C ARG A 518 8.30 25.49 29.12
N ALA A 519 8.40 25.33 27.80
CA ALA A 519 7.35 25.78 26.89
C ALA A 519 6.03 25.01 27.14
N LEU A 520 6.10 23.69 27.36
CA LEU A 520 4.94 22.89 27.73
C LEU A 520 4.32 23.32 29.07
N VAL A 521 5.15 23.64 30.08
CA VAL A 521 4.68 24.15 31.38
C VAL A 521 3.99 25.50 31.21
N LYS A 522 4.62 26.43 30.48
CA LYS A 522 4.08 27.78 30.25
C LYS A 522 2.73 27.74 29.53
N ALA A 523 2.55 26.81 28.60
CA ALA A 523 1.29 26.58 27.88
C ALA A 523 0.23 25.84 28.71
N GLY A 524 0.57 25.43 29.93
CA GLY A 524 -0.32 24.71 30.84
C GLY A 524 -0.60 23.27 30.43
N TYR A 525 0.29 22.64 29.65
CA TYR A 525 0.16 21.24 29.24
C TYR A 525 0.62 20.27 30.34
N VAL A 526 1.65 20.64 31.11
CA VAL A 526 2.29 19.77 32.11
C VAL A 526 2.69 20.54 33.36
N GLU A 527 2.86 19.83 34.47
CA GLU A 527 3.49 20.35 35.68
C GLU A 527 5.02 20.47 35.52
N GLU A 528 5.66 21.32 36.32
CA GLU A 528 7.12 21.55 36.30
C GLU A 528 7.94 20.24 36.46
N SER A 529 7.39 19.29 37.23
CA SER A 529 7.99 17.96 37.46
C SER A 529 8.19 17.14 36.17
N TYR A 530 7.45 17.46 35.10
CA TYR A 530 7.53 16.77 33.81
C TYR A 530 8.84 17.07 33.05
N ILE A 531 9.50 18.20 33.31
CA ILE A 531 10.74 18.58 32.64
C ILE A 531 11.86 17.59 32.94
N GLU A 532 12.04 17.23 34.22
CA GLU A 532 13.04 16.23 34.61
C GLU A 532 12.69 14.84 34.06
N ALA A 533 11.40 14.53 33.93
CA ALA A 533 10.97 13.28 33.31
C ALA A 533 11.31 13.22 31.81
N MET A 534 11.27 14.35 31.09
CA MET A 534 11.71 14.41 29.68
C MET A 534 13.22 14.17 29.55
N ILE A 535 14.02 14.69 30.48
CA ILE A 535 15.47 14.45 30.51
C ILE A 535 15.76 12.99 30.83
N ALA A 536 15.16 12.45 31.90
CA ALA A 536 15.33 11.05 32.27
C ALA A 536 14.89 10.10 31.15
N ARG A 537 13.85 10.45 30.38
CA ARG A 537 13.39 9.67 29.23
C ARG A 537 14.43 9.63 28.10
N ASP A 538 15.10 10.73 27.81
CA ASP A 538 16.15 10.80 26.79
C ASP A 538 17.41 10.06 27.23
N GLU A 539 17.78 10.13 28.51
CA GLU A 539 18.93 9.39 29.07
C GLU A 539 18.76 7.87 28.98
N MET A 540 17.53 7.35 29.08
CA MET A 540 17.26 5.91 28.89
C MET A 540 17.51 5.47 27.44
N THR A 541 17.07 6.27 26.49
CA THR A 541 17.25 6.06 25.04
C THR A 541 16.98 7.38 24.35
N SER A 542 17.90 7.82 23.49
CA SER A 542 17.82 9.07 22.75
C SER A 542 16.44 9.27 22.11
N THR A 543 15.92 10.48 22.23
CA THR A 543 14.64 10.93 21.64
C THR A 543 14.78 11.38 20.19
N TYR A 544 15.98 11.23 19.61
CA TYR A 544 16.20 11.37 18.18
C TYR A 544 15.43 10.32 17.38
N MET A 545 14.75 10.75 16.31
CA MET A 545 13.85 9.89 15.54
C MET A 545 14.27 9.69 14.08
N GLY A 546 15.40 10.26 13.66
CA GLY A 546 15.81 10.32 12.26
C GLY A 546 15.45 11.66 11.60
N ASN A 547 15.97 11.89 10.39
CA ASN A 547 15.63 13.06 9.56
C ASN A 547 15.77 14.42 10.28
N ASP A 548 16.82 14.59 11.08
CA ASP A 548 17.10 15.79 11.87
C ASP A 548 15.99 16.21 12.86
N VAL A 549 15.20 15.25 13.34
CA VAL A 549 14.08 15.48 14.27
C VAL A 549 14.31 14.77 15.61
N ALA A 550 13.97 15.46 16.71
CA ALA A 550 13.86 14.87 18.05
C ALA A 550 12.47 15.07 18.65
N ILE A 551 12.00 14.10 19.43
CA ILE A 551 10.66 14.11 20.04
C ILE A 551 10.75 13.84 21.55
N PRO A 552 11.22 14.81 22.35
CA PRO A 552 11.30 14.65 23.79
C PRO A 552 9.90 14.60 24.44
N HIS A 553 9.73 13.63 25.33
CA HIS A 553 8.50 13.37 26.09
C HIS A 553 8.87 12.78 27.46
N GLY A 554 7.98 12.85 28.45
CA GLY A 554 8.23 12.32 29.79
C GLY A 554 8.23 10.78 29.84
N THR A 555 8.70 10.22 30.96
CA THR A 555 8.57 8.77 31.23
C THR A 555 7.12 8.36 31.46
N GLU A 556 6.85 7.05 31.41
CA GLU A 556 5.52 6.48 31.66
C GLU A 556 4.95 6.86 33.04
N GLU A 557 5.80 6.95 34.06
CA GLU A 557 5.41 7.31 35.42
C GLU A 557 4.99 8.78 35.53
N ALA A 558 5.55 9.65 34.68
CA ALA A 558 5.30 11.08 34.68
C ALA A 558 3.98 11.47 33.96
N LYS A 559 3.22 10.50 33.43
CA LYS A 559 1.89 10.75 32.83
C LYS A 559 0.92 11.46 33.77
N LYS A 560 1.06 11.28 35.08
CA LYS A 560 0.23 11.97 36.10
C LYS A 560 0.49 13.48 36.16
N ALA A 561 1.65 13.94 35.70
CA ALA A 561 2.01 15.34 35.63
C ALA A 561 1.53 16.02 34.34
N VAL A 562 0.82 15.30 33.45
CA VAL A 562 0.22 15.87 32.23
C VAL A 562 -1.19 16.40 32.55
N ILE A 563 -1.36 17.72 32.43
CA ILE A 563 -2.62 18.43 32.73
C ILE A 563 -3.59 18.27 31.56
N LYS A 564 -3.15 18.61 30.35
CA LYS A 564 -3.90 18.49 29.08
C LYS A 564 -2.93 18.15 27.93
N SER A 565 -3.44 17.53 26.87
CA SER A 565 -2.60 17.15 25.72
C SER A 565 -2.21 18.35 24.89
N GLY A 566 -1.00 18.32 24.33
CA GLY A 566 -0.49 19.32 23.41
C GLY A 566 1.00 19.13 23.15
N PHE A 567 1.54 19.93 22.23
CA PHE A 567 2.95 19.87 21.93
C PHE A 567 3.52 21.25 21.55
N THR A 568 4.84 21.35 21.60
CA THR A 568 5.61 22.54 21.21
C THR A 568 6.55 22.20 20.07
N VAL A 569 6.79 23.15 19.16
CA VAL A 569 7.72 22.97 18.03
C VAL A 569 8.87 23.96 18.18
N LEU A 570 10.11 23.46 18.19
CA LEU A 570 11.31 24.29 18.17
C LEU A 570 12.04 24.10 16.84
N GLN A 571 12.23 25.19 16.11
CA GLN A 571 13.04 25.23 14.90
C GLN A 571 14.46 25.68 15.27
N VAL A 572 15.45 24.86 14.94
CA VAL A 572 16.88 25.06 15.25
C VAL A 572 17.69 25.00 13.95
N PRO A 573 17.72 26.06 13.13
CA PRO A 573 18.26 25.99 11.76
C PRO A 573 19.72 25.52 11.67
N ASN A 574 20.55 25.92 12.64
CA ASN A 574 21.96 25.53 12.70
C ASN A 574 22.17 24.09 13.20
N GLY A 575 21.12 23.48 13.74
CA GLY A 575 21.14 22.19 14.40
C GLY A 575 21.69 22.24 15.82
N VAL A 576 21.28 21.27 16.63
CA VAL A 576 21.85 20.95 17.95
C VAL A 576 22.24 19.48 17.95
N ASP A 577 23.36 19.14 18.61
CA ASP A 577 23.87 17.77 18.67
C ASP A 577 23.09 16.95 19.71
N PHE A 578 22.46 15.87 19.25
CA PHE A 578 21.81 14.82 20.03
C PHE A 578 22.64 13.54 19.88
N ASP A 579 23.63 13.36 20.75
CA ASP A 579 24.48 12.17 20.82
C ASP A 579 25.17 11.81 19.49
N GLY A 580 25.69 12.81 18.77
CA GLY A 580 26.33 12.66 17.46
C GLY A 580 25.38 12.80 16.27
N GLN A 581 24.10 13.06 16.51
CA GLN A 581 23.09 13.32 15.47
C GLN A 581 22.69 14.79 15.46
N LYS A 582 22.68 15.41 14.27
CA LYS A 582 22.25 16.80 14.11
C LYS A 582 20.72 16.87 14.13
N VAL A 583 20.15 17.67 15.03
CA VAL A 583 18.70 17.90 15.14
C VAL A 583 18.36 19.35 14.82
N ARG A 584 17.49 19.57 13.84
CA ARG A 584 17.03 20.90 13.40
C ARG A 584 15.58 21.19 13.76
N LEU A 585 14.80 20.19 14.17
CA LEU A 585 13.41 20.33 14.62
C LEU A 585 13.18 19.50 15.89
N ILE A 586 12.54 20.09 16.89
CA ILE A 586 12.27 19.44 18.18
C ILE A 586 10.80 19.56 18.53
N PHE A 587 10.15 18.43 18.80
CA PHE A 587 8.75 18.35 19.17
C PHE A 587 8.61 17.90 20.63
N GLY A 588 8.40 18.85 21.54
CA GLY A 588 8.11 18.54 22.94
C GLY A 588 6.67 18.08 23.09
N ILE A 589 6.43 16.85 23.58
CA ILE A 589 5.07 16.27 23.63
C ILE A 589 4.59 16.08 25.07
N ALA A 590 3.37 16.54 25.32
CA ALA A 590 2.56 16.22 26.48
C ALA A 590 1.30 15.45 26.00
N GLY A 591 1.19 14.16 26.30
CA GLY A 591 0.03 13.37 25.90
C GLY A 591 -0.66 12.71 27.08
N LYS A 592 -1.94 13.03 27.25
CA LYS A 592 -2.83 12.43 28.26
C LYS A 592 -3.64 11.28 27.66
N ASP A 593 -3.80 10.19 28.40
CA ASP A 593 -4.73 9.09 28.03
C ASP A 593 -4.54 8.48 26.61
N GLY A 594 -3.29 8.39 26.13
CA GLY A 594 -2.97 7.74 24.85
C GLY A 594 -2.88 8.66 23.62
N THR A 595 -3.27 9.94 23.74
CA THR A 595 -3.17 10.93 22.65
C THR A 595 -1.74 11.25 22.18
N HIS A 596 -0.71 10.91 22.98
CA HIS A 596 0.69 11.03 22.51
C HIS A 596 0.94 10.24 21.22
N LEU A 597 0.29 9.07 21.03
CA LEU A 597 0.48 8.24 19.84
C LEU A 597 -0.11 8.88 18.57
N GLU A 598 -1.21 9.62 18.69
CA GLU A 598 -1.83 10.33 17.58
C GLU A 598 -0.97 11.53 17.15
N ILE A 599 -0.48 12.32 18.11
CA ILE A 599 0.47 13.42 17.89
C ILE A 599 1.76 12.89 17.26
N LEU A 600 2.30 11.77 17.79
CA LEU A 600 3.49 11.11 17.27
C LEU A 600 3.28 10.59 15.84
N SER A 601 2.12 10.04 15.51
CA SER A 601 1.84 9.53 14.17
C SER A 601 1.80 10.67 13.14
N GLY A 602 1.17 11.80 13.47
CA GLY A 602 1.12 12.97 12.57
C GLY A 602 2.52 13.53 12.32
N ILE A 603 3.28 13.77 13.40
CA ILE A 603 4.66 14.27 13.31
C ILE A 603 5.54 13.28 12.54
N ALA A 604 5.43 11.98 12.80
CA ALA A 604 6.24 10.95 12.12
C ALA A 604 5.94 10.85 10.62
N VAL A 605 4.68 11.01 10.19
CA VAL A 605 4.31 11.04 8.77
C VAL A 605 4.91 12.27 8.09
N THR A 606 4.68 13.46 8.65
CA THR A 606 5.19 14.73 8.09
C THR A 606 6.72 14.72 8.02
N CYS A 607 7.38 14.21 9.05
CA CYS A 607 8.84 14.19 9.19
C CYS A 607 9.52 12.97 8.52
N SER A 608 8.78 12.07 7.88
CA SER A 608 9.36 10.92 7.17
C SER A 608 10.06 11.32 5.86
N ASP A 609 9.72 12.49 5.31
CA ASP A 609 10.27 13.05 4.08
C ASP A 609 11.23 14.21 4.39
N MET A 610 12.48 14.10 3.93
CA MET A 610 13.49 15.13 4.10
C MET A 610 13.12 16.46 3.43
N ASP A 611 12.32 16.44 2.35
CA ASP A 611 11.86 17.67 1.69
C ASP A 611 10.93 18.48 2.60
N ASN A 612 10.12 17.81 3.42
CA ASN A 612 9.27 18.48 4.41
C ASN A 612 10.11 19.05 5.57
N ILE A 613 11.17 18.34 5.98
CA ILE A 613 12.10 18.84 6.99
C ILE A 613 12.78 20.11 6.51
N GLU A 614 13.28 20.16 5.27
CA GLU A 614 13.90 21.37 4.73
C GLU A 614 12.92 22.55 4.68
N LYS A 615 11.66 22.32 4.29
CA LYS A 615 10.64 23.36 4.31
C LYS A 615 10.33 23.86 5.72
N LEU A 616 10.20 22.94 6.68
CA LEU A 616 9.97 23.28 8.10
C LEU A 616 11.15 24.05 8.71
N VAL A 617 12.39 23.72 8.33
CA VAL A 617 13.60 24.44 8.76
C VAL A 617 13.73 25.82 8.10
N GLN A 618 13.22 25.99 6.88
CA GLN A 618 13.25 27.26 6.14
C GLN A 618 12.03 28.15 6.40
N ALA A 619 11.01 27.64 7.09
CA ALA A 619 9.79 28.36 7.43
C ALA A 619 10.11 29.65 8.19
N LYS A 620 9.49 30.74 7.78
CA LYS A 620 9.71 32.09 8.32
C LYS A 620 8.69 32.48 9.38
N THR A 621 7.56 31.77 9.44
CA THR A 621 6.47 32.08 10.36
C THR A 621 5.98 30.82 11.09
N ALA A 622 5.41 31.01 12.28
CA ALA A 622 4.84 29.93 13.08
C ALA A 622 3.67 29.27 12.34
N ARG A 623 2.85 30.09 11.68
CA ARG A 623 1.75 29.66 10.82
C ARG A 623 2.18 28.76 9.66
N GLU A 624 3.29 29.07 8.98
CA GLU A 624 3.84 28.19 7.93
C GLU A 624 4.19 26.80 8.47
N ILE A 625 4.80 26.74 9.67
CA ILE A 625 5.09 25.46 10.35
C ILE A 625 3.80 24.73 10.72
N MET A 626 2.81 25.44 11.26
CA MET A 626 1.52 24.86 11.63
C MET A 626 0.77 24.29 10.43
N ASP A 627 0.70 25.03 9.31
CA ASP A 627 0.03 24.58 8.09
C ASP A 627 0.69 23.32 7.49
N MET A 628 2.02 23.19 7.63
CA MET A 628 2.77 22.01 7.19
C MET A 628 2.63 20.80 8.14
N ILE A 629 2.41 21.03 9.43
CA ILE A 629 2.18 19.95 10.40
C ILE A 629 0.70 19.52 10.39
N ASN A 630 -0.24 20.45 10.14
CA ASN A 630 -1.68 20.25 10.07
C ASN A 630 -2.18 19.92 8.64
N ILE A 631 -1.38 19.22 7.82
CA ILE A 631 -1.85 18.82 6.49
C ILE A 631 -3.07 17.90 6.64
N LYS A 632 -4.22 18.48 6.30
CA LYS A 632 -5.59 18.00 6.43
C LYS A 632 -5.91 16.78 5.58
#